data_AF-A0A0H4CLJ8-F1
#
_entry.id   AF-A0A0H4CLJ8-F1
#
_cell.length_a   1.000
_cell.length_b   1.000
_cell.length_c   1.000
_cell.angle_alpha   90.00
_cell.angle_beta   90.00
_cell.angle_gamma   90.00
#
_symmetry.space_group_name_H-M   'P 1'
#
loop_
_entity.id
_entity.type
_entity.pdbx_description
1 polymer ?
#
loop_
_entity_poly.entity_id
_entity_poly.type
_entity_poly.pdbx_seq_one_letter_code
_entity_poly.pdbx_strand_id
1 'polypeptide(L)'
;MTVTRNGDHVVWAGWRDLAHQDCDLPELRFTAGQYEAEVLRAGEDRSWEWPAEAVARLLEAGLRGHGDWLVRWNCELEGVWASRKEPDRIHVVLMHPRNRADADLPWLQFGMTLPISADAPSVQAERLEAQLTAGDPRATAEVWGGSHDAEQLGYQWPPVDPLSM
;
A
#
# COMPACT_ATOMS: atom_id res chain seq x y z
N MET A 1 -14.49 7.45 11.83
CA MET A 1 -14.23 6.62 13.02
C MET A 1 -13.00 7.14 13.73
N THR A 2 -13.06 7.25 15.05
CA THR A 2 -11.93 7.62 15.89
C THR A 2 -11.73 6.55 16.95
N VAL A 3 -10.48 6.12 17.13
CA VAL A 3 -10.07 5.16 18.17
C VAL A 3 -9.29 5.93 19.23
N THR A 4 -9.77 5.93 20.47
CA THR A 4 -9.10 6.64 21.59
C THR A 4 -8.94 5.73 22.81
N ARG A 5 -7.88 5.97 23.59
CA ARG A 5 -7.70 5.35 24.90
C ARG A 5 -8.29 6.25 25.97
N ASN A 6 -9.17 5.71 26.81
CA ASN A 6 -9.79 6.38 27.94
C ASN A 6 -9.60 5.53 29.20
N GLY A 7 -8.55 5.84 29.97
CA GLY A 7 -8.14 5.06 31.13
C GLY A 7 -7.85 3.60 30.76
N ASP A 8 -8.57 2.69 31.41
CA ASP A 8 -8.47 1.23 31.20
C ASP A 8 -9.33 0.73 30.03
N HIS A 9 -9.83 1.63 29.17
CA HIS A 9 -10.65 1.27 28.03
C HIS A 9 -10.10 1.86 26.72
N VAL A 10 -10.34 1.14 25.63
CA VAL A 10 -10.24 1.66 24.26
C VAL A 10 -11.65 1.85 23.73
N VAL A 11 -11.89 3.03 23.16
CA VAL A 11 -13.20 3.49 22.70
C VAL A 11 -13.15 3.74 21.21
N TRP A 12 -14.06 3.09 20.48
CA TRP A 12 -14.29 3.34 19.05
C TRP A 12 -15.58 4.14 18.92
N ALA A 13 -15.47 5.36 18.42
CA ALA A 13 -16.58 6.29 18.31
C ALA A 13 -16.65 6.95 16.92
N GLY A 14 -17.82 7.47 16.57
CA GLY A 14 -18.04 8.22 15.33
C GLY A 14 -17.74 7.39 14.09
N TRP A 15 -18.08 6.11 14.11
CA TRP A 15 -18.13 5.32 12.89
C TRP A 15 -19.24 5.88 11.98
N ARG A 16 -18.99 5.89 10.67
CA ARG A 16 -19.96 6.35 9.68
C ARG A 16 -19.82 5.47 8.45
N ASP A 17 -20.93 4.97 7.94
CA ASP A 17 -20.97 4.40 6.59
C ASP A 17 -21.07 5.54 5.58
N LEU A 18 -20.06 5.68 4.72
CA LEU A 18 -20.05 6.69 3.67
C LEU A 18 -21.02 6.37 2.53
N ALA A 19 -21.40 5.09 2.37
CA ALA A 19 -22.39 4.66 1.39
C ALA A 19 -23.83 4.70 1.95
N HIS A 20 -24.01 4.52 3.26
CA HIS A 20 -25.32 4.51 3.92
C HIS A 20 -25.35 5.40 5.17
N GLN A 21 -25.59 6.69 4.96
CA GLN A 21 -25.52 7.71 6.02
C GLN A 21 -26.48 7.47 7.21
N ASP A 22 -27.50 6.62 7.05
CA ASP A 22 -28.48 6.27 8.09
C ASP A 22 -28.02 5.12 9.01
N CYS A 23 -26.89 4.47 8.70
CA CYS A 23 -26.30 3.43 9.54
C CYS A 23 -25.29 4.06 10.50
N ASP A 24 -25.71 4.27 11.75
CA ASP A 24 -24.81 4.67 12.84
C ASP A 24 -24.53 3.47 13.74
N LEU A 25 -23.26 3.31 14.14
CA LEU A 25 -22.86 2.28 15.09
C LEU A 25 -22.69 2.92 16.46
N PRO A 26 -23.22 2.29 17.54
CA PRO A 26 -22.99 2.79 18.88
C PRO A 26 -21.50 2.80 19.20
N GLU A 27 -21.12 3.63 20.17
CA GLU A 27 -19.77 3.61 20.72
C GLU A 27 -19.44 2.20 21.24
N LEU A 28 -18.35 1.62 20.75
CA LEU A 28 -17.83 0.34 21.21
C LEU A 28 -16.72 0.58 22.22
N ARG A 29 -16.79 -0.10 23.37
CA ARG A 29 -15.82 0.01 24.45
C ARG A 29 -15.22 -1.34 24.78
N PHE A 30 -13.90 -1.39 24.81
CA PHE A 30 -13.12 -2.60 25.10
C PHE A 30 -12.20 -2.33 26.29
N THR A 31 -11.93 -3.33 27.12
CA THR A 31 -10.87 -3.24 28.12
C THR A 31 -9.53 -3.04 27.40
N ALA A 32 -8.74 -2.05 27.80
CA ALA A 32 -7.48 -1.69 27.12
C ALA A 32 -6.51 -2.87 27.07
N GLY A 33 -6.33 -3.60 28.18
CA GLY A 33 -5.45 -4.77 28.21
C GLY A 33 -5.91 -5.91 27.29
N GLN A 34 -7.22 -6.14 27.17
CA GLN A 34 -7.75 -7.15 26.24
C GLN A 34 -7.62 -6.70 24.79
N TYR A 35 -7.87 -5.42 24.52
CA TYR A 35 -7.72 -4.84 23.20
C TYR A 35 -6.27 -4.89 22.71
N GLU A 36 -5.31 -4.48 23.55
CA GLU A 36 -3.89 -4.52 23.22
C GLU A 36 -3.42 -5.97 22.98
N ALA A 37 -3.84 -6.92 23.82
CA ALA A 37 -3.54 -8.34 23.62
C ALA A 37 -4.13 -8.90 22.32
N GLU A 38 -5.36 -8.53 21.99
CA GLU A 38 -6.02 -8.98 20.76
C GLU A 38 -5.39 -8.35 19.51
N VAL A 39 -5.02 -7.07 19.56
CA VAL A 39 -4.28 -6.41 18.47
C VAL A 39 -2.93 -7.09 18.25
N LEU A 40 -2.21 -7.45 19.32
CA LEU A 40 -0.96 -8.18 19.20
C LEU A 40 -1.18 -9.58 18.58
N ARG A 41 -2.14 -10.34 19.10
CA ARG A 41 -2.51 -11.66 18.56
C ARG A 41 -2.89 -11.57 17.09
N ALA A 42 -3.76 -10.63 16.72
CA ALA A 42 -4.20 -10.42 15.35
C ALA A 42 -3.05 -9.97 14.43
N GLY A 43 -2.09 -9.21 14.97
CA GLY A 43 -0.87 -8.84 14.28
C GLY A 43 0.05 -10.03 13.98
N GLU A 44 0.04 -11.07 14.80
CA GLU A 44 0.81 -12.30 14.63
C GLU A 44 0.07 -13.38 13.84
N ASP A 45 -1.27 -13.36 13.86
CA ASP A 45 -2.12 -14.29 13.14
C ASP A 45 -2.02 -14.07 11.63
N ARG A 46 -1.53 -15.08 10.92
CA ARG A 46 -1.43 -15.12 9.45
C ARG A 46 -2.38 -16.12 8.82
N SER A 47 -3.29 -16.73 9.59
CA SER A 47 -4.22 -17.74 9.06
C SER A 47 -5.24 -17.17 8.06
N TRP A 48 -5.47 -15.86 8.11
CA TRP A 48 -6.31 -15.13 7.15
C TRP A 48 -5.57 -14.76 5.86
N GLU A 49 -4.23 -14.79 5.89
CA GLU A 49 -3.37 -14.38 4.78
C GLU A 49 -3.40 -15.45 3.68
N TRP A 50 -3.97 -15.07 2.54
CA TRP A 50 -3.96 -15.86 1.32
C TRP A 50 -2.70 -15.58 0.49
N PRO A 51 -2.34 -16.44 -0.49
CA PRO A 51 -1.02 -16.43 -1.11
C PRO A 51 -0.57 -15.07 -1.67
N ALA A 52 -1.47 -14.33 -2.31
CA ALA A 52 -1.16 -13.02 -2.89
C ALA A 52 -0.78 -11.97 -1.83
N GLU A 53 -1.51 -11.93 -0.71
CA GLU A 53 -1.16 -11.03 0.41
C GLU A 53 0.17 -11.42 1.04
N ALA A 54 0.46 -12.72 1.17
CA ALA A 54 1.74 -13.18 1.68
C ALA A 54 2.91 -12.73 0.79
N VAL A 55 2.77 -12.85 -0.55
CA VAL A 55 3.79 -12.35 -1.48
C VAL A 55 3.92 -10.84 -1.37
N ALA A 56 2.81 -10.09 -1.39
CA ALA A 56 2.81 -8.63 -1.30
C ALA A 56 3.52 -8.13 -0.04
N ARG A 57 3.19 -8.69 1.13
CA ARG A 57 3.81 -8.33 2.41
C ARG A 57 5.30 -8.63 2.43
N LEU A 58 5.71 -9.81 1.95
CA LEU A 58 7.13 -10.20 1.93
C LEU A 58 7.92 -9.31 0.97
N LEU A 59 7.37 -9.03 -0.21
CA LEU A 59 7.99 -8.13 -1.18
C LEU A 59 8.08 -6.70 -0.64
N GLU A 60 7.03 -6.18 0.00
CA GLU A 60 7.07 -4.85 0.64
C GLU A 60 8.19 -4.76 1.68
N ALA A 61 8.31 -5.78 2.54
CA ALA A 61 9.37 -5.83 3.54
C ALA A 61 10.77 -5.84 2.91
N GLY A 62 10.98 -6.64 1.87
CA GLY A 62 12.25 -6.70 1.12
C GLY A 62 12.61 -5.36 0.47
N LEU A 63 11.67 -4.77 -0.28
CA LEU A 63 11.86 -3.48 -0.94
C LEU A 63 12.14 -2.35 0.07
N ARG A 64 11.49 -2.34 1.25
CA ARG A 64 11.81 -1.40 2.33
C ARG A 64 13.20 -1.62 2.92
N GLY A 65 13.69 -2.86 2.94
CA GLY A 65 15.07 -3.19 3.30
C GLY A 65 16.10 -2.61 2.32
N HIS A 66 15.73 -2.42 1.05
CA HIS A 66 16.56 -1.83 0.00
C HIS A 66 16.45 -0.30 -0.08
N GLY A 67 16.65 0.39 1.05
CA GLY A 67 16.59 1.86 1.14
C GLY A 67 17.52 2.57 0.15
N ASP A 68 18.74 2.06 -0.06
CA ASP A 68 19.71 2.65 -0.99
C ASP A 68 19.24 2.62 -2.46
N TRP A 69 18.49 1.58 -2.85
CA TRP A 69 17.92 1.48 -4.20
C TRP A 69 16.82 2.52 -4.40
N LEU A 70 15.92 2.67 -3.43
CA LEU A 70 14.88 3.71 -3.45
C LEU A 70 15.49 5.12 -3.50
N VAL A 71 16.53 5.37 -2.71
CA VAL A 71 17.25 6.65 -2.71
C VAL A 71 17.94 6.91 -4.05
N ARG A 72 18.62 5.90 -4.62
CA ARG A 72 19.31 6.01 -5.91
C ARG A 72 18.39 6.47 -7.03
N TRP A 73 17.16 5.98 -7.06
CA TRP A 73 16.18 6.31 -8.08
C TRP A 73 15.25 7.47 -7.71
N ASN A 74 15.50 8.10 -6.55
CA ASN A 74 14.66 9.16 -6.00
C ASN A 74 13.18 8.74 -5.91
N CYS A 75 12.94 7.51 -5.45
CA CYS A 75 11.62 6.91 -5.28
C CYS A 75 11.32 6.63 -3.80
N GLU A 76 10.03 6.56 -3.49
CA GLU A 76 9.49 6.14 -2.21
C GLU A 76 8.49 5.01 -2.43
N LEU A 77 8.55 3.95 -1.61
CA LEU A 77 7.57 2.87 -1.68
C LEU A 77 6.32 3.27 -0.92
N GLU A 78 5.22 3.43 -1.64
CA GLU A 78 3.91 3.71 -1.05
C GLU A 78 3.31 2.43 -0.46
N GLY A 79 3.39 1.32 -1.20
CA GLY A 79 2.99 0.01 -0.70
C GLY A 79 3.00 -1.08 -1.74
N VAL A 80 2.75 -2.31 -1.28
CA VAL A 80 2.46 -3.46 -2.14
C VAL A 80 1.17 -4.11 -1.67
N TRP A 81 0.22 -4.32 -2.58
CA TRP A 81 -1.07 -4.92 -2.22
C TRP A 81 -1.54 -5.97 -3.21
N ALA A 82 -2.42 -6.83 -2.70
CA ALA A 82 -3.17 -7.81 -3.47
C ALA A 82 -4.67 -7.48 -3.39
N SER A 83 -5.41 -7.83 -4.43
CA SER A 83 -6.86 -7.65 -4.50
C SER A 83 -7.55 -8.99 -4.60
N ARG A 84 -8.61 -9.20 -3.80
CA ARG A 84 -9.50 -10.37 -3.91
C ARG A 84 -10.16 -10.51 -5.28
N LYS A 85 -10.23 -9.43 -6.07
CA LYS A 85 -10.76 -9.42 -7.43
C LYS A 85 -9.74 -9.90 -8.48
N GLU A 86 -8.44 -9.81 -8.17
CA GLU A 86 -7.33 -10.17 -9.06
C GLU A 86 -6.35 -11.06 -8.29
N PRO A 87 -6.76 -12.29 -7.96
CA PRO A 87 -6.05 -13.15 -7.02
C PRO A 87 -4.69 -13.67 -7.52
N ASP A 88 -4.44 -13.54 -8.82
CA ASP A 88 -3.22 -13.93 -9.51
C ASP A 88 -2.25 -12.76 -9.72
N ARG A 89 -2.51 -11.61 -9.08
CA ARG A 89 -1.71 -10.38 -9.25
C ARG A 89 -1.46 -9.68 -7.92
N ILE A 90 -0.33 -8.97 -7.89
CA ILE A 90 -0.02 -7.96 -6.88
C ILE A 90 0.32 -6.64 -7.56
N HIS A 91 0.14 -5.54 -6.84
CA HIS A 91 0.46 -4.20 -7.29
C HIS A 91 1.56 -3.62 -6.41
N VAL A 92 2.62 -3.10 -7.03
CA VAL A 92 3.68 -2.35 -6.36
C VAL A 92 3.54 -0.90 -6.76
N VAL A 93 3.50 0.01 -5.79
CA VAL A 93 3.35 1.44 -6.06
C VAL A 93 4.45 2.25 -5.43
N LEU A 94 5.04 3.09 -6.28
CA LEU A 94 6.16 3.95 -5.98
C LEU A 94 5.78 5.41 -6.24
N MET A 95 6.28 6.30 -5.40
CA MET A 95 6.15 7.74 -5.55
C MET A 95 7.46 8.34 -6.00
N HIS A 96 7.40 9.37 -6.83
CA HIS A 96 8.55 10.11 -7.31
C HIS A 96 8.22 11.61 -7.44
N PRO A 97 9.07 12.54 -6.98
CA PRO A 97 10.29 12.31 -6.21
C PRO A 97 9.98 11.84 -4.78
N ARG A 98 10.99 11.25 -4.11
CA ARG A 98 10.93 10.87 -2.69
C ARG A 98 10.77 12.10 -1.80
N ASN A 99 10.16 11.94 -0.61
CA ASN A 99 10.12 12.95 0.45
C ASN A 99 9.46 14.26 0.00
N ARG A 100 8.18 14.19 -0.37
CA ARG A 100 7.31 15.35 -0.59
C ARG A 100 7.02 16.08 0.72
N ALA A 101 7.99 16.84 1.20
CA ALA A 101 7.77 17.80 2.28
C ALA A 101 6.88 18.97 1.82
N ASP A 102 6.88 19.23 0.52
CA ASP A 102 6.09 20.28 -0.11
C ASP A 102 5.03 19.66 -1.03
N ALA A 103 3.76 19.98 -0.75
CA ALA A 103 2.62 19.47 -1.51
C ALA A 103 2.52 20.10 -2.90
N ASP A 104 3.10 21.29 -3.10
CA ASP A 104 3.01 22.08 -4.33
C ASP A 104 4.06 21.65 -5.37
N LEU A 105 5.00 20.76 -5.00
CA LEU A 105 5.97 20.23 -5.96
C LEU A 105 5.38 19.12 -6.84
N PRO A 106 5.79 19.07 -8.13
CA PRO A 106 5.36 18.02 -9.03
C PRO A 106 5.66 16.62 -8.51
N TRP A 107 4.76 15.68 -8.74
CA TRP A 107 4.95 14.28 -8.34
C TRP A 107 4.23 13.31 -9.26
N LEU A 108 4.70 12.07 -9.25
CA LEU A 108 4.15 10.94 -9.99
C LEU A 108 4.02 9.73 -9.07
N GLN A 109 2.94 8.99 -9.30
CA GLN A 109 2.74 7.64 -8.80
C GLN A 109 3.00 6.67 -9.94
N PHE A 110 3.96 5.77 -9.73
CA PHE A 110 4.29 4.69 -10.63
C PHE A 110 3.74 3.39 -10.08
N GLY A 111 2.98 2.66 -10.89
CA GLY A 111 2.45 1.37 -10.52
C GLY A 111 2.96 0.25 -11.43
N MET A 112 3.16 -0.91 -10.82
CA MET A 112 3.52 -2.15 -11.51
C MET A 112 2.56 -3.24 -11.08
N THR A 113 1.97 -3.93 -12.06
CA THR A 113 1.13 -5.10 -11.82
C THR A 113 1.94 -6.36 -12.11
N LEU A 114 2.24 -7.12 -11.08
CA LEU A 114 3.11 -8.30 -11.15
C LEU A 114 2.28 -9.58 -11.04
N PRO A 115 2.43 -10.55 -11.95
CA PRO A 115 1.77 -11.83 -11.84
C PRO A 115 2.39 -12.66 -10.70
N ILE A 116 1.56 -13.42 -10.00
CA ILE A 116 2.01 -14.42 -9.01
C ILE A 116 1.67 -15.83 -9.47
N SER A 117 2.48 -16.80 -9.07
CA SER A 117 2.32 -18.22 -9.35
C SER A 117 1.81 -18.96 -8.11
N ALA A 118 1.71 -20.29 -8.22
CA ALA A 118 1.40 -21.17 -7.08
C ALA A 118 2.65 -21.54 -6.23
N ASP A 119 3.82 -20.98 -6.55
CA ASP A 119 5.05 -21.25 -5.80
C ASP A 119 4.95 -20.71 -4.36
N ALA A 120 5.85 -21.14 -3.48
CA ALA A 120 5.90 -20.63 -2.11
C ALA A 120 6.04 -19.09 -2.09
N PRO A 121 5.24 -18.36 -1.27
CA PRO A 121 5.24 -16.90 -1.29
C PRO A 121 6.62 -16.25 -1.10
N SER A 122 7.48 -16.82 -0.26
CA SER A 122 8.85 -16.33 -0.05
C SER A 122 9.71 -16.42 -1.31
N VAL A 123 9.66 -17.55 -2.02
CA VAL A 123 10.41 -17.75 -3.27
C VAL A 123 9.96 -16.76 -4.34
N GLN A 124 8.66 -16.48 -4.40
CA GLN A 124 8.13 -15.49 -5.34
C GLN A 124 8.58 -14.07 -4.97
N ALA A 125 8.47 -13.70 -3.69
CA ALA A 125 8.87 -12.38 -3.20
C ALA A 125 10.35 -12.12 -3.48
N GLU A 126 11.24 -13.05 -3.14
CA GLU A 126 12.69 -12.94 -3.40
C GLU A 126 12.99 -12.77 -4.90
N ARG A 127 12.30 -13.53 -5.76
CA ARG A 127 12.45 -13.42 -7.21
C ARG A 127 11.99 -12.06 -7.74
N LEU A 128 10.83 -11.58 -7.31
CA LEU A 128 10.28 -10.29 -7.73
C LEU A 128 11.13 -9.13 -7.21
N GLU A 129 11.61 -9.22 -5.98
CA GLU A 129 12.54 -8.25 -5.38
C GLU A 129 13.83 -8.14 -6.19
N ALA A 130 14.45 -9.28 -6.53
CA ALA A 130 15.65 -9.30 -7.35
C ALA A 130 15.41 -8.71 -8.75
N GLN A 131 14.23 -8.93 -9.34
CA GLN A 131 13.87 -8.36 -10.64
C GLN A 131 13.69 -6.84 -10.57
N LEU A 132 12.96 -6.34 -9.57
CA LEU A 132 12.70 -4.90 -9.40
C LEU A 132 13.97 -4.12 -9.04
N THR A 133 14.83 -4.69 -8.20
CA THR A 133 16.04 -4.02 -7.72
C THR A 133 17.22 -4.07 -8.70
N ALA A 134 17.08 -4.80 -9.81
CA ALA A 134 18.11 -4.90 -10.84
C ALA A 134 18.31 -3.60 -11.65
N GLY A 135 17.36 -2.66 -11.62
CA GLY A 135 17.40 -1.45 -12.43
C GLY A 135 16.56 -0.31 -11.86
N ASP A 136 16.25 0.66 -12.74
CA ASP A 136 15.31 1.74 -12.44
C ASP A 136 13.88 1.17 -12.40
N PRO A 137 13.18 1.21 -11.26
CA PRO A 137 11.82 0.69 -11.19
C PRO A 137 10.85 1.39 -12.15
N ARG A 138 11.12 2.64 -12.52
CA ARG A 138 10.24 3.44 -13.38
C ARG A 138 10.31 3.00 -14.84
N ALA A 139 11.36 2.27 -15.23
CA ALA A 139 11.54 1.83 -16.62
C ALA A 139 10.48 0.80 -17.07
N THR A 140 9.89 0.08 -16.12
CA THR A 140 8.86 -0.94 -16.37
C THR A 140 7.52 -0.61 -15.70
N ALA A 141 7.39 0.58 -15.11
CA ALA A 141 6.19 1.01 -14.41
C ALA A 141 5.32 1.91 -15.29
N GLU A 142 4.03 1.88 -15.02
CA GLU A 142 3.05 2.79 -15.62
C GLU A 142 2.82 3.97 -14.67
N VAL A 143 2.52 5.15 -15.22
CA VAL A 143 2.03 6.27 -14.41
C VAL A 143 0.58 5.98 -14.04
N TRP A 144 0.25 5.95 -12.75
CA TRP A 144 -1.12 5.77 -12.25
C TRP A 144 -1.72 7.05 -11.67
N GLY A 145 -0.88 8.03 -11.34
CA GLY A 145 -1.30 9.29 -10.75
C GLY A 145 -0.13 10.26 -10.59
N GLY A 146 -0.41 11.40 -9.97
CA GLY A 146 0.53 12.51 -9.88
C GLY A 146 -0.15 13.88 -9.76
N SER A 147 0.63 14.94 -9.88
CA SER A 147 0.11 16.32 -9.97
C SER A 147 -0.14 16.76 -11.42
N HIS A 148 -0.95 17.80 -11.59
CA HIS A 148 -1.29 18.37 -12.91
C HIS A 148 -0.05 18.88 -13.68
N ASP A 149 1.05 19.19 -12.99
CA ASP A 149 2.32 19.66 -13.56
C ASP A 149 3.41 18.57 -13.61
N ALA A 150 3.03 17.32 -13.41
CA ALA A 150 3.94 16.17 -13.38
C ALA A 150 4.73 15.95 -14.69
N GLU A 151 4.28 16.50 -15.82
CA GLU A 151 5.05 16.51 -17.07
C GLU A 151 6.42 17.18 -16.93
N GLN A 152 6.57 18.11 -15.96
CA GLN A 152 7.86 18.73 -15.64
C GLN A 152 8.91 17.72 -15.15
N LEU A 153 8.48 16.54 -14.68
CA LEU A 153 9.36 15.44 -14.27
C LEU A 153 9.83 14.58 -15.47
N GLY A 154 9.44 14.93 -16.70
CA GLY A 154 9.89 14.27 -17.93
C GLY A 154 9.12 13.00 -18.30
N TYR A 155 7.94 12.78 -17.71
CA TYR A 155 7.07 11.64 -18.01
C TYR A 155 5.77 12.10 -18.65
N GLN A 156 5.26 11.31 -19.60
CA GLN A 156 3.96 11.57 -20.21
C GLN A 156 2.85 11.08 -19.28
N TRP A 157 1.83 11.92 -19.09
CA TRP A 157 0.63 11.54 -18.35
C TRP A 157 -0.15 10.46 -19.13
N PRO A 158 -0.75 9.45 -18.47
CA PRO A 158 -1.64 8.51 -19.15
C PRO A 158 -2.79 9.29 -19.81
N PRO A 159 -3.23 8.88 -21.01
CA PRO A 159 -4.41 9.50 -21.59
C PRO A 159 -5.58 9.38 -20.60
N VAL A 160 -6.17 10.51 -20.22
CA VAL A 160 -7.35 10.51 -19.36
C VAL A 160 -8.47 9.83 -20.14
N ASP A 161 -8.98 8.70 -19.66
CA ASP A 161 -10.17 8.10 -20.27
C ASP A 161 -11.36 9.05 -20.02
N PRO A 162 -11.95 9.67 -21.05
CA PRO A 162 -13.03 10.64 -20.89
C PRO A 162 -14.29 10.05 -20.24
N LEU A 163 -14.36 8.74 -20.01
CA LEU A 163 -15.47 8.06 -19.33
C LEU A 163 -15.32 7.96 -17.81
N SER A 164 -14.24 8.49 -17.22
CA SER A 164 -13.99 8.45 -15.76
C SER A 164 -14.37 9.74 -15.03
N MET A 165 -15.12 10.66 -15.65
CA MET A 165 -15.70 11.86 -15.01
C MET A 165 -17.20 11.72 -14.74
#